data_AF-A0AAU0XW00-F1
#
_entry.id   AF-A0AAU0XW00-F1
#
_cell.length_a   1.000
_cell.length_b   1.000
_cell.length_c   1.000
_cell.angle_alpha   90.00
_cell.angle_beta   90.00
_cell.angle_gamma   90.00
#
_symmetry.space_group_name_H-M   'P 1'
#
loop_
_entity.id
_entity.type
_entity.pdbx_description
1 polymer ?
#
loop_
_entity_poly.entity_id
_entity_poly.type
_entity_poly.pdbx_seq_one_letter_code
_entity_poly.pdbx_strand_id
1 'polypeptide(L)'
;MTDDATTAAAATDTLGYEQARDELIEVVRRLEAGGTTLEESLALWERGEELAKVCRRWLEGARARLDEALAQPGEDQQDDAG
;
A
#
# COMPACT_ATOMS: atom_id res chain seq x y z
N MET A 1 -14.35 -17.40 -3.46
CA MET A 1 -14.95 -16.82 -4.67
C MET A 1 -14.21 -15.52 -4.88
N THR A 2 -13.28 -15.56 -5.82
CA THR A 2 -12.33 -14.51 -6.22
C THR A 2 -13.02 -13.45 -7.06
N ASP A 3 -12.76 -12.19 -6.74
CA ASP A 3 -12.85 -11.00 -7.60
C ASP A 3 -11.83 -10.01 -6.99
N ASP A 4 -10.96 -9.25 -7.64
CA ASP A 4 -10.66 -8.98 -9.05
C ASP A 4 -9.40 -8.06 -9.00
N ALA A 5 -8.18 -8.51 -9.29
CA ALA A 5 -7.58 -8.55 -10.63
C ALA A 5 -7.60 -7.25 -11.46
N THR A 6 -7.84 -6.08 -10.85
CA THR A 6 -7.64 -4.77 -11.51
C THR A 6 -6.64 -3.92 -10.72
N THR A 7 -5.35 -4.26 -10.65
CA THR A 7 -4.34 -3.76 -11.60
C THR A 7 -3.03 -4.52 -11.35
N ALA A 8 -2.77 -5.55 -12.16
CA ALA A 8 -1.55 -6.35 -12.15
C ALA A 8 -0.41 -5.71 -12.97
N ALA A 9 -0.11 -4.42 -12.75
CA ALA A 9 0.96 -3.72 -13.47
C ALA A 9 2.18 -3.47 -12.57
N ALA A 10 2.81 -4.56 -12.12
CA ALA A 10 4.25 -4.73 -11.84
C ALA A 10 4.43 -5.91 -10.88
N ALA A 11 4.50 -7.12 -11.45
CA ALA A 11 4.95 -8.30 -10.73
C ALA A 11 6.44 -8.16 -10.40
N THR A 12 6.71 -7.64 -9.20
CA THR A 12 7.98 -7.82 -8.49
C THR A 12 7.60 -8.41 -7.14
N ASP A 13 8.44 -9.30 -6.61
CA ASP A 13 8.37 -10.12 -5.39
C ASP A 13 8.13 -9.34 -4.08
N THR A 14 7.17 -8.42 -4.08
CA THR A 14 6.92 -7.38 -3.08
C THR A 14 5.58 -7.67 -2.43
N LEU A 15 5.54 -7.68 -1.09
CA LEU A 15 4.30 -7.86 -0.33
C LEU A 15 3.18 -6.94 -0.85
N GLY A 16 1.98 -7.49 -0.98
CA GLY A 16 0.77 -6.71 -1.22
C GLY A 16 0.45 -5.79 -0.02
N TYR A 17 -0.31 -4.72 -0.27
CA TYR A 17 -0.65 -3.73 0.76
C TYR A 17 -1.30 -4.34 2.01
N GLU A 18 -2.34 -5.16 1.84
CA GLU A 18 -3.08 -5.75 2.97
C GLU A 18 -2.20 -6.68 3.78
N GLN A 19 -1.40 -7.50 3.12
CA GLN A 19 -0.45 -8.38 3.79
C GLN A 19 0.61 -7.58 4.57
N ALA A 20 1.13 -6.49 3.99
CA ALA A 20 2.12 -5.65 4.66
C ALA A 20 1.52 -4.92 5.88
N ARG A 21 0.27 -4.45 5.76
CA ARG A 21 -0.48 -3.82 6.85
C ARG A 21 -0.74 -4.81 7.98
N ASP A 22 -1.20 -6.01 7.65
CA ASP A 22 -1.55 -7.02 8.65
C ASP A 22 -0.30 -7.49 9.41
N GLU A 23 0.82 -7.68 8.72
CA GLU A 23 2.09 -7.98 9.38
C GLU A 23 2.58 -6.81 10.25
N LEU A 24 2.39 -5.55 9.81
CA LEU A 24 2.77 -4.37 10.59
C LEU A 24 1.95 -4.28 11.89
N ILE A 25 0.65 -4.59 11.84
CA ILE A 25 -0.21 -4.65 13.01
C ILE A 25 0.31 -5.69 14.02
N GLU A 26 0.71 -6.86 13.55
CA GLU A 26 1.27 -7.91 14.41
C GLU A 26 2.60 -7.50 15.04
N VAL A 27 3.47 -6.81 14.29
CA VAL A 27 4.73 -6.25 14.80
C VAL A 27 4.46 -5.22 15.91
N VAL A 28 3.55 -4.26 15.67
CA VAL A 28 3.17 -3.25 16.66
C VAL A 28 2.60 -3.91 17.91
N ARG A 29 1.70 -4.87 17.75
CA ARG A 29 1.11 -5.61 18.88
C ARG A 29 2.18 -6.30 19.73
N ARG A 30 3.20 -6.88 19.11
CA ARG A 30 4.32 -7.51 19.84
C ARG A 30 5.19 -6.50 20.57
N LEU A 31 5.48 -5.35 19.95
CA LEU A 31 6.22 -4.26 20.60
C LEU A 31 5.44 -3.71 21.81
N GLU A 32 4.13 -3.52 21.68
CA GLU A 32 3.26 -3.01 22.76
C GLU A 32 3.07 -4.00 23.90
N ALA A 33 3.03 -5.31 23.60
CA ALA A 33 2.95 -6.35 24.62
C ALA A 33 4.21 -6.37 25.53
N GLY A 34 5.36 -5.94 25.00
CA GLY A 34 6.64 -6.00 25.69
C GLY A 34 7.07 -7.43 25.98
N GLY A 35 7.94 -7.61 26.97
CA GLY A 35 8.47 -8.93 27.35
C GLY A 35 9.50 -9.52 26.38
N THR A 36 9.92 -8.74 25.38
CA THR A 36 11.00 -9.06 24.44
C THR A 36 12.35 -8.56 24.96
N THR A 37 13.44 -9.16 24.48
CA THR A 37 14.78 -8.61 24.71
C THR A 37 14.98 -7.31 23.91
N LEU A 38 16.07 -6.59 24.19
CA LEU A 38 16.42 -5.39 23.42
C LEU A 38 16.63 -5.72 21.95
N GLU A 39 17.39 -6.78 21.66
CA GLU A 39 17.70 -7.24 20.31
C GLU A 39 16.42 -7.63 19.54
N GLU A 40 15.49 -8.33 20.20
CA GLU A 40 14.20 -8.66 19.61
C GLU A 40 13.33 -7.42 19.35
N SER A 41 13.36 -6.45 20.27
CA SER A 41 12.64 -5.19 20.13
C SER A 41 13.17 -4.35 18.97
N LEU A 42 14.49 -4.33 18.77
CA LEU A 42 15.13 -3.68 17.63
C LEU A 42 14.77 -4.37 16.31
N ALA A 43 14.83 -5.70 16.26
CA ALA A 43 14.45 -6.45 15.06
C ALA A 43 12.98 -6.24 14.68
N LEU A 44 12.08 -6.19 15.67
CA LEU A 44 10.67 -5.88 15.44
C LEU A 44 10.50 -4.45 14.91
N TRP A 45 11.18 -3.48 15.49
CA TRP A 45 11.13 -2.09 15.01
C TRP A 45 11.62 -1.96 13.57
N GLU A 46 12.77 -2.55 13.23
CA GLU A 46 13.31 -2.52 11.87
C GLU A 46 12.34 -3.16 10.87
N ARG A 47 11.73 -4.30 11.23
CA ARG A 47 10.71 -4.93 10.40
C ARG A 47 9.49 -4.03 10.22
N GLY A 48 9.03 -3.39 11.29
CA GLY A 48 7.93 -2.42 11.25
C GLY A 48 8.20 -1.26 10.31
N GLU A 49 9.41 -0.70 10.34
CA GLU A 49 9.84 0.38 9.44
C GLU A 49 9.81 -0.05 7.97
N GLU A 50 10.29 -1.26 7.65
CA GLU A 50 10.24 -1.78 6.28
C GLU A 50 8.80 -2.01 5.79
N LEU A 51 7.93 -2.56 6.64
CA LEU A 51 6.51 -2.75 6.32
C LEU A 51 5.79 -1.41 6.13
N ALA A 52 6.09 -0.41 6.96
CA ALA A 52 5.54 0.93 6.82
C ALA A 52 5.98 1.59 5.50
N LYS A 53 7.24 1.41 5.08
CA LYS A 53 7.73 1.86 3.77
C LYS A 53 6.96 1.20 2.62
N VAL A 54 6.71 -0.11 2.70
CA VAL A 54 5.90 -0.83 1.71
C VAL A 54 4.49 -0.24 1.63
N CYS A 55 3.83 -0.07 2.77
CA CYS A 55 2.48 0.50 2.84
C CYS A 55 2.40 1.90 2.22
N ARG A 56 3.37 2.77 2.54
CA ARG A 56 3.44 4.13 1.95
C ARG A 56 3.57 4.10 0.44
N ARG A 57 4.45 3.27 -0.12
CA ARG A 57 4.60 3.14 -1.59
C ARG A 57 3.30 2.75 -2.28
N TRP A 58 2.55 1.81 -1.70
CA TRP A 58 1.24 1.42 -2.23
C TRP A 58 0.23 2.57 -2.21
N LEU A 59 0.14 3.31 -1.10
CA LEU A 59 -0.79 4.43 -0.94
C LEU A 59 -0.42 5.62 -1.84
N GLU A 60 0.86 5.94 -1.96
CA GLU A 60 1.37 6.97 -2.87
C GLU A 60 1.07 6.62 -4.33
N GLY A 61 1.32 5.36 -4.74
CA GLY A 61 0.98 4.89 -6.08
C GLY A 61 -0.52 4.93 -6.36
N ALA A 62 -1.36 4.57 -5.38
CA ALA A 62 -2.81 4.68 -5.51
C ALA A 62 -3.26 6.15 -5.64
N ARG A 63 -2.68 7.06 -4.85
CA ARG A 63 -2.94 8.50 -4.94
C ARG A 63 -2.59 9.05 -6.32
N ALA A 64 -1.40 8.73 -6.83
CA ALA A 64 -0.96 9.21 -8.15
C ALA A 64 -1.92 8.80 -9.28
N ARG A 65 -2.42 7.55 -9.26
CA ARG A 65 -3.41 7.08 -10.24
C ARG A 65 -4.75 7.82 -10.16
N LEU A 66 -5.20 8.14 -8.94
CA LEU A 66 -6.41 8.94 -8.75
C LEU A 66 -6.22 10.37 -9.27
N ASP A 67 -5.09 10.98 -8.97
CA ASP A 67 -4.78 12.34 -9.42
C ASP A 67 -4.69 12.41 -10.95
N GLU A 68 -4.10 11.40 -11.60
CA GLU A 68 -4.06 11.29 -13.07
C GLU A 68 -5.47 11.13 -13.68
N ALA A 69 -6.29 10.25 -13.12
CA ALA A 69 -7.66 10.04 -13.60
C ALA A 69 -8.54 11.30 -13.46
N LEU A 70 -8.33 12.10 -12.41
CA LEU A 70 -9.03 13.37 -12.19
C LEU A 70 -8.52 14.51 -13.08
N ALA A 71 -7.26 14.43 -13.54
CA ALA A 71 -6.65 15.45 -14.38
C ALA A 71 -7.03 15.35 -15.87
N GLN A 72 -7.65 14.25 -16.31
CA GLN A 72 -8.18 14.12 -17.67
C GLN A 72 -9.49 14.93 -17.78
N PRO A 73 -9.51 16.06 -18.51
CA PRO A 73 -10.76 16.78 -18.76
C PRO A 73 -11.65 15.88 -19.60
N GLY A 74 -12.94 15.76 -19.23
CA GLY A 74 -13.90 14.96 -19.98
C GLY A 74 -13.86 15.31 -21.47
N GLU A 75 -13.52 14.32 -22.30
CA GLU A 75 -13.68 14.36 -23.76
C GLU A 75 -15.17 14.26 -24.14
N ASP A 76 -16.04 14.97 -23.40
CA ASP A 76 -17.49 15.03 -23.59
C ASP A 76 -17.90 16.45 -24.06
N GLN A 77 -17.25 16.98 -25.09
CA GLN A 77 -17.79 18.14 -25.84
C GLN A 77 -17.17 18.27 -27.24
N GLN A 78 -17.28 17.23 -28.07
CA GLN A 78 -17.17 17.36 -29.53
C GLN A 78 -18.26 16.49 -30.14
N ASP A 79 -19.50 16.96 -30.13
CA ASP A 79 -20.62 16.48 -30.94
C ASP A 79 -21.85 17.36 -30.62
N ASP A 80 -21.90 18.61 -31.08
CA ASP A 80 -23.14 19.29 -31.51
C ASP A 80 -22.82 20.73 -31.97
N ALA A 81 -22.46 20.88 -33.24
CA ALA A 81 -22.58 22.13 -33.98
C ALA A 81 -22.70 21.78 -35.47
N GLY A 82 -23.86 21.19 -35.82
CA GLY A 82 -24.36 21.09 -37.19
C GLY A 82 -25.17 22.31 -37.57
#